data_AF-A0A7S0LNE0-F1
#
_entry.id   AF-A0A7S0LNE0-F1
#
_cell.length_a   1.000
_cell.length_b   1.000
_cell.length_c   1.000
_cell.angle_alpha   90.00
_cell.angle_beta   90.00
_cell.angle_gamma   90.00
#
_symmetry.space_group_name_H-M   'P 1'
#
loop_
_entity.id
_entity.type
_entity.pdbx_description
1 polymer ?
#
loop_
_entity_poly.entity_id
_entity_poly.type
_entity_poly.pdbx_seq_one_letter_code
_entity_poly.pdbx_strand_id
1 'polypeptide(L)'
;GMALTLRALETEMHQDGATERIGVALESHLQLSSAYGVHTHPTHALPSYQNTLDWMCFDATQLALGATVPLPPTNEMLRDVAMPSSEFPSDHVSLVCDLLWRGDETLTSASCATS
;
A
#
# COMPACT_ATOMS: atom_id res chain seq x y z
N GLY A 1 5.87 6.90 -19.54
CA GLY A 1 4.90 6.78 -18.46
C GLY A 1 4.28 5.42 -18.54
N MET A 2 4.48 4.57 -17.53
CA MET A 2 3.92 3.22 -17.52
C MET A 2 2.57 3.33 -16.81
N ALA A 3 1.48 3.28 -17.58
CA ALA A 3 0.14 3.15 -17.03
C ALA A 3 0.07 1.81 -16.30
N LEU A 4 -0.36 1.81 -15.05
CA LEU A 4 -0.80 0.58 -14.40
C LEU A 4 -2.11 0.18 -15.06
N THR A 5 -2.01 -0.55 -16.16
CA THR A 5 -3.14 -1.29 -16.68
C THR A 5 -3.43 -2.39 -15.66
N LEU A 6 -4.44 -2.19 -14.81
CA LEU A 6 -5.15 -3.29 -14.19
C LEU A 6 -5.80 -4.08 -15.33
N ARG A 7 -5.02 -4.94 -15.99
CA ARG A 7 -5.61 -6.06 -16.70
C ARG A 7 -6.20 -6.90 -15.59
N ALA A 8 -7.52 -6.78 -15.41
CA ALA A 8 -8.27 -7.83 -14.77
C ALA A 8 -7.95 -9.10 -15.55
N LEU A 9 -6.95 -9.85 -15.09
CA LEU A 9 -6.89 -11.28 -15.35
C LEU A 9 -8.25 -11.77 -14.88
N GLU A 10 -8.96 -12.45 -15.76
CA GLU A 10 -10.32 -12.95 -15.57
C GLU A 10 -10.36 -13.90 -14.36
N THR A 11 -10.35 -13.33 -13.16
CA THR A 11 -10.41 -14.06 -11.89
C THR A 11 -11.33 -13.27 -10.97
N GLU A 12 -12.59 -13.40 -11.35
CA GLU A 12 -13.86 -13.23 -10.64
C GLU A 12 -13.80 -12.63 -9.22
N MET A 13 -14.42 -11.46 -9.07
CA MET A 13 -15.04 -11.02 -7.82
C MET A 13 -16.21 -11.97 -7.49
N HIS A 14 -15.95 -13.07 -6.79
CA HIS A 14 -17.00 -13.93 -6.24
C HIS A 14 -17.42 -13.41 -4.86
N GLN A 15 -18.53 -12.67 -4.78
CA GLN A 15 -19.29 -12.53 -3.53
C GLN A 15 -20.45 -13.52 -3.58
N ASP A 16 -20.58 -14.34 -2.53
CA ASP A 16 -21.57 -15.40 -2.46
C ASP A 16 -23.00 -14.81 -2.34
N GLY A 17 -23.79 -14.95 -3.41
CA GLY A 17 -25.12 -14.38 -3.59
C GLY A 17 -25.38 -14.07 -5.07
N ALA A 18 -26.41 -14.68 -5.66
CA ALA A 18 -26.86 -14.56 -7.07
C ALA A 18 -26.01 -13.61 -7.95
N THR A 19 -24.95 -14.13 -8.57
CA THR A 19 -23.97 -13.33 -9.31
C THR A 19 -24.59 -12.74 -10.57
N GLU A 20 -24.96 -11.47 -10.53
CA GLU A 20 -25.25 -10.68 -11.72
C GLU A 20 -23.92 -10.22 -12.35
N ARG A 21 -23.60 -10.76 -13.55
CA ARG A 21 -22.38 -10.38 -14.27
C ARG A 21 -22.64 -9.11 -15.06
N ILE A 22 -22.13 -7.98 -14.58
CA ILE A 22 -22.15 -6.71 -15.31
C ILE A 22 -20.80 -6.53 -16.01
N GLY A 23 -20.80 -6.60 -17.35
CA GLY A 23 -19.61 -6.32 -18.14
C GLY A 23 -19.36 -4.82 -18.26
N VAL A 24 -18.42 -4.29 -17.49
CA VAL A 24 -18.02 -2.87 -17.50
C VAL A 24 -16.51 -2.76 -17.68
N ALA A 25 -16.07 -1.81 -18.52
CA ALA A 25 -14.67 -1.40 -18.58
C ALA A 25 -14.43 -0.26 -17.57
N LEU A 26 -13.49 -0.47 -16.64
CA LEU A 26 -13.10 0.53 -15.64
C LEU A 26 -11.72 1.08 -15.99
N GLU A 27 -11.63 2.39 -16.13
CA GLU A 27 -10.38 3.10 -16.42
C GLU A 27 -10.16 4.20 -15.38
N SER A 28 -8.90 4.44 -15.04
CA SER A 28 -8.48 5.53 -14.16
C SER A 28 -7.22 6.18 -14.72
N HIS A 29 -7.14 7.50 -14.60
CA HIS A 29 -5.97 8.28 -14.99
C HIS A 29 -4.95 8.46 -13.85
N LEU A 30 -5.26 7.96 -12.66
CA LEU A 30 -4.35 8.07 -11.51
C LEU A 30 -3.14 7.15 -11.70
N GLN A 31 -1.94 7.72 -11.54
CA GLN A 31 -0.67 6.98 -11.61
C GLN A 31 -0.24 6.53 -10.22
N LEU A 32 -1.07 5.69 -9.59
CA LEU A 32 -0.87 5.27 -8.21
C LEU A 32 0.31 4.28 -8.09
N SER A 33 1.09 4.38 -7.04
CA SER A 33 2.06 3.35 -6.63
C SER A 33 1.85 2.99 -5.17
N SER A 34 1.99 1.71 -4.82
CA SER A 34 1.98 1.27 -3.42
C SER A 34 3.34 1.53 -2.78
N ALA A 35 3.35 2.17 -1.60
CA ALA A 35 4.57 2.41 -0.83
C ALA A 35 5.31 1.12 -0.46
N TYR A 36 4.59 0.01 -0.26
CA TYR A 36 5.15 -1.30 0.05
C TYR A 36 5.25 -2.21 -1.18
N GLY A 37 4.99 -1.69 -2.38
CA GLY A 37 4.92 -2.48 -3.61
C GLY A 37 3.82 -3.54 -3.56
N VAL A 38 3.97 -4.59 -4.37
CA VAL A 38 3.15 -5.81 -4.27
C VAL A 38 3.82 -6.72 -3.25
N HIS A 39 3.30 -6.72 -2.01
CA HIS A 39 3.79 -7.57 -0.92
C HIS A 39 2.77 -8.65 -0.53
N THR A 40 3.28 -9.76 -0.01
CA THR A 40 2.49 -10.87 0.56
C THR A 40 2.60 -10.94 2.08
N HIS A 41 3.28 -9.98 2.70
CA HIS A 41 3.42 -9.93 4.14
C HIS A 41 2.10 -9.49 4.78
N PRO A 42 1.58 -10.19 5.80
CA PRO A 42 0.29 -9.85 6.39
C PRO A 42 0.28 -8.45 6.99
N THR A 43 -0.75 -7.67 6.69
CA THR A 43 -1.07 -6.42 7.39
C THR A 43 -2.23 -6.62 8.37
N HIS A 44 -2.92 -7.75 8.26
CA HIS A 44 -3.99 -8.19 9.15
C HIS A 44 -3.71 -9.62 9.63
N ALA A 45 -3.86 -9.89 10.93
CA ALA A 45 -3.62 -11.23 11.47
C ALA A 45 -4.55 -11.59 12.62
N LEU A 46 -5.45 -12.54 12.35
CA LEU A 46 -6.28 -13.29 13.27
C LEU A 46 -5.82 -14.77 13.33
N PRO A 47 -6.28 -15.57 14.30
CA PRO A 47 -5.78 -16.94 14.52
C PRO A 47 -5.90 -17.87 13.31
N SER A 48 -6.87 -17.63 12.43
CA SER A 48 -7.12 -18.45 11.23
C SER A 48 -7.15 -17.63 9.95
N TYR A 49 -6.70 -16.38 9.99
CA TYR A 49 -6.74 -15.48 8.85
C TYR A 49 -5.59 -14.48 8.93
N GLN A 50 -4.60 -14.64 8.08
CA GLN A 50 -3.51 -13.68 7.90
C GLN A 50 -3.49 -13.27 6.43
N ASN A 51 -3.62 -11.97 6.18
CA ASN A 51 -3.68 -11.50 4.81
C ASN A 51 -3.13 -10.08 4.67
N THR A 52 -2.77 -9.75 3.44
CA THR A 52 -2.37 -8.40 3.04
C THR A 52 -3.61 -7.67 2.57
N LEU A 53 -4.19 -6.83 3.44
CA LEU A 53 -5.43 -6.12 3.15
C LEU A 53 -5.23 -4.61 3.00
N ASP A 54 -4.17 -4.08 3.60
CA ASP A 54 -3.93 -2.65 3.71
C ASP A 54 -2.93 -2.19 2.65
N TRP A 55 -3.19 -1.03 2.07
CA TRP A 55 -2.37 -0.43 1.02
C TRP A 55 -2.21 1.06 1.26
N MET A 56 -0.99 1.57 1.13
CA MET A 56 -0.73 3.00 1.07
C MET A 56 -0.32 3.38 -0.35
N CYS A 57 -1.29 3.85 -1.13
CA CYS A 57 -1.10 4.25 -2.51
C CYS A 57 -0.88 5.76 -2.64
N PHE A 58 0.09 6.18 -3.46
CA PHE A 58 0.39 7.59 -3.72
C PHE A 58 0.53 7.85 -5.23
N ASP A 59 0.28 9.08 -5.68
CA ASP A 59 0.51 9.49 -7.07
C ASP A 59 2.01 9.62 -7.34
N ALA A 60 2.57 8.67 -8.09
CA ALA A 60 3.99 8.62 -8.39
C ALA A 60 4.46 9.72 -9.36
N THR A 61 3.55 10.51 -9.93
CA THR A 61 3.92 11.69 -10.72
C THR A 61 4.24 12.90 -9.84
N GLN A 62 3.67 12.97 -8.64
CA GLN A 62 3.82 14.10 -7.72
C GLN A 62 4.69 13.77 -6.51
N LEU A 63 4.68 12.51 -6.07
CA LEU A 63 5.39 12.06 -4.87
C LEU A 63 6.44 11.00 -5.22
N ALA A 64 7.53 11.02 -4.46
CA ALA A 64 8.56 9.98 -4.46
C ALA A 64 8.54 9.28 -3.11
N LEU A 65 8.68 7.95 -3.12
CA LEU A 65 8.84 7.17 -1.90
C LEU A 65 10.28 7.36 -1.38
N GLY A 66 10.41 7.79 -0.13
CA GLY A 66 11.69 7.91 0.56
C GLY A 66 12.08 6.58 1.20
N ALA A 67 11.38 6.22 2.26
CA ALA A 67 11.59 4.99 3.01
C ALA A 67 10.27 4.44 3.55
N THR A 68 10.27 3.16 3.91
CA THR A 68 9.16 2.51 4.63
C THR A 68 9.65 2.01 5.98
N VAL A 69 8.76 2.01 6.97
CA VAL A 69 9.00 1.28 8.22
C VAL A 69 8.74 -0.20 7.94
N PRO A 70 9.67 -1.11 8.27
CA PRO A 70 9.47 -2.54 8.08
C PRO A 70 8.25 -3.05 8.85
N LEU A 71 7.50 -3.98 8.24
CA LEU A 71 6.40 -4.66 8.93
C LEU A 71 6.97 -5.63 10.00
N PRO A 72 6.28 -5.80 11.14
CA PRO A 72 6.66 -6.78 12.14
C PRO A 72 6.69 -8.20 11.54
N PRO A 73 7.65 -9.06 11.93
CA PRO A 73 7.66 -10.46 11.55
C PRO A 73 6.35 -11.18 11.92
N THR A 74 5.86 -12.09 11.07
CA THR A 74 4.60 -12.81 11.31
C THR A 74 4.60 -13.62 12.60
N ASN A 75 5.75 -14.17 13.01
CA ASN A 75 5.86 -14.90 14.28
C ASN A 75 5.71 -14.00 15.51
N GLU A 76 6.03 -12.70 15.41
CA GLU A 76 5.75 -11.74 16.48
C GLU A 76 4.26 -11.40 16.52
N MET A 77 3.63 -11.19 15.36
CA MET A 77 2.19 -10.94 15.25
C MET A 77 1.33 -12.10 15.78
N LEU A 78 1.82 -13.34 15.69
CA LEU A 78 1.12 -14.55 16.14
C LEU A 78 1.59 -15.05 17.52
N ARG A 79 2.47 -14.32 18.20
CA ARG A 79 3.06 -14.75 19.48
C ARG A 79 1.99 -15.09 20.51
N ASP A 80 0.97 -14.24 20.63
CA ASP A 80 -0.15 -14.40 21.56
C ASP A 80 -1.39 -14.94 20.83
N VAL A 81 -1.22 -16.02 20.05
CA VAL A 81 -2.21 -16.60 19.13
C VAL A 81 -2.43 -15.77 17.86
N ALA A 82 -2.70 -14.48 18.00
CA ALA A 82 -2.84 -13.53 16.90
C ALA A 82 -2.86 -12.07 17.42
N MET A 83 -3.20 -11.13 16.55
CA MET A 83 -3.52 -9.76 16.94
C MET A 83 -5.06 -9.59 17.05
N PRO A 84 -5.57 -8.64 17.86
CA PRO A 84 -4.83 -7.83 18.81
C PRO A 84 -4.27 -8.64 19.98
N SER A 85 -3.25 -8.11 20.65
CA SER A 85 -2.59 -8.68 21.81
C SER A 85 -2.16 -7.58 22.80
N SER A 86 -1.39 -7.95 23.83
CA SER A 86 -0.81 -6.97 24.76
C SER A 86 0.25 -6.07 24.11
N GLU A 87 0.92 -6.56 23.05
CA GLU A 87 1.92 -5.82 22.27
C GLU A 87 1.30 -5.12 21.05
N PHE A 88 0.25 -5.70 20.47
CA PHE A 88 -0.43 -5.18 19.28
C PHE A 88 -1.85 -4.74 19.59
N PRO A 89 -2.15 -3.43 19.69
CA PRO A 89 -3.46 -2.94 20.13
C PRO A 89 -4.57 -3.06 19.07
N SER A 90 -4.27 -3.58 17.88
CA SER A 90 -5.17 -3.73 16.73
C SER A 90 -4.87 -5.04 16.02
N ASP A 91 -5.86 -5.63 15.32
CA ASP A 91 -5.67 -6.76 14.40
C ASP A 91 -5.03 -6.36 13.05
N HIS A 92 -4.83 -5.06 12.81
CA HIS A 92 -4.09 -4.51 11.68
C HIS A 92 -2.75 -3.89 12.09
N VAL A 93 -1.73 -4.06 11.23
CA VAL A 93 -0.42 -3.39 11.31
C VAL A 93 -0.51 -2.02 10.62
N SER A 94 0.02 -0.99 11.27
CA SER A 94 0.14 0.33 10.64
C SER A 94 1.19 0.32 9.53
N LEU A 95 0.78 0.75 8.33
CA LEU A 95 1.70 1.06 7.23
C LEU A 95 2.25 2.48 7.43
N VAL A 96 3.58 2.62 7.39
CA VAL A 96 4.25 3.91 7.62
C VAL A 96 5.34 4.10 6.57
N CYS A 97 5.28 5.21 5.85
CA CYS A 97 6.32 5.58 4.88
C CYS A 97 6.55 7.08 4.83
N ASP A 98 7.73 7.46 4.36
CA ASP A 98 8.09 8.82 4.04
C ASP A 98 7.80 9.09 2.56
N LEU A 99 7.07 10.15 2.27
CA LEU A 99 6.79 10.62 0.92
C LEU A 99 7.40 12.02 0.71
N LEU A 100 8.06 12.21 -0.42
CA LEU A 100 8.70 13.47 -0.79
C LEU A 100 7.99 14.07 -2.02
N TRP A 101 7.79 15.39 -2.03
CA TRP A 101 7.30 16.09 -3.21
C TRP A 101 8.36 16.11 -4.32
N ARG A 102 7.96 15.72 -5.53
CA ARG A 102 8.75 15.89 -6.74
C ARG A 102 8.63 17.33 -7.21
N GLY A 103 9.46 18.21 -6.65
CA GLY A 103 9.42 19.65 -6.99
C GLY A 103 10.25 20.57 -6.09
N ASP A 104 10.78 20.07 -4.97
CA ASP A 104 11.53 20.89 -4.01
C ASP A 104 13.02 21.09 -4.36
N GLU A 105 13.41 20.84 -5.62
CA GLU A 105 14.79 21.09 -6.10
C GLU A 105 15.01 22.54 -6.57
N THR A 106 13.98 23.38 -6.56
CA THR A 106 14.06 24.76 -7.08
C THR A 106 14.44 25.81 -6.03
N LEU A 107 14.51 25.47 -4.73
CA LEU A 107 14.86 26.43 -3.67
C LEU A 107 16.30 26.32 -3.17
N THR A 108 17.02 25.23 -3.45
CA THR A 108 18.39 25.02 -2.92
C THR A 108 19.49 25.61 -3.81
N SER A 109 19.20 25.90 -5.08
CA SER A 109 20.17 26.48 -6.03
C SER A 109 20.23 28.02 -6.00
N ALA A 110 19.30 28.68 -5.31
CA ALA A 110 19.26 30.14 -5.23
C ALA A 110 20.15 30.76 -4.12
N SER A 111 20.68 29.96 -3.18
CA SER A 111 21.50 30.50 -2.07
C SER A 111 23.01 30.54 -2.34
N CYS A 112 23.50 29.93 -3.42
CA CYS A 112 24.93 29.86 -3.73
C CYS A 112 25.43 30.98 -4.68
N ALA A 113 24.54 31.87 -5.15
CA ALA A 113 24.89 32.89 -6.14
C ALA A 113 25.18 34.30 -5.57
N THR A 114 25.39 34.44 -4.25
CA THR A 114 25.76 35.73 -3.66
C THR A 114 26.79 35.56 -2.54
N SER A 115 28.08 35.53 -2.91
CA SER A 115 29.23 35.93 -2.09
C SER A 115 30.42 36.22 -2.98
#